data_AF-A0A955WWQ8-F1
#
_entry.id   AF-A0A955WWQ8-F1
#
_cell.length_a   1.000
_cell.length_b   1.000
_cell.length_c   1.000
_cell.angle_alpha   90.00
_cell.angle_beta   90.00
_cell.angle_gamma   90.00
#
_symmetry.space_group_name_H-M   'P 1'
#
loop_
_entity.id
_entity.type
_entity.pdbx_description
1 polymer ?
#
loop_
_entity_poly.entity_id
_entity_poly.type
_entity_poly.pdbx_seq_one_letter_code
_entity_poly.pdbx_strand_id
1 'polypeptide(L)'
;MLRLLPILVCLGLTAAPAFGAPLDKLADALLRDGSYKVRVRAARALGTAGDRRAVAPLKFALRDDHPLVRAAAAHSLGQLADADAVAALCALRADKDDFVRRTTEHSLATLGGVGRCGSGGAAGLRVKVQVRGADPSQQAAVQRQLEGMVRARQGMTLIDEVGKEPGIELMVSVSSGVRGSGASTAVTCAMNQSVFDLPKRALRGTANPSAEVPLGADASPALIAGSQQQCVDALTGVVFDALVAYAERR
;
A
#
# COMPACT_ATOMS: atom_id res chain seq x y z
N MET A 1 50.99 -0.49 -54.50
CA MET A 1 50.69 0.60 -53.54
C MET A 1 49.22 0.48 -53.16
N LEU A 2 48.97 -0.06 -51.96
CA LEU A 2 47.69 -0.67 -51.58
C LEU A 2 46.94 0.23 -50.57
N ARG A 3 45.74 0.64 -50.99
CA ARG A 3 44.48 0.89 -50.25
C ARG A 3 44.50 1.78 -48.97
N LEU A 4 43.81 2.92 -49.10
CA LEU A 4 43.24 3.74 -48.04
C LEU A 4 42.33 2.93 -47.10
N LEU A 5 42.56 3.07 -45.79
CA LEU A 5 41.62 2.71 -44.72
C LEU A 5 40.41 3.65 -44.71
N PRO A 6 39.22 3.16 -44.31
CA PRO A 6 38.32 3.96 -43.50
C PRO A 6 38.30 3.45 -42.06
N ILE A 7 38.41 4.41 -41.16
CA ILE A 7 38.25 4.33 -39.71
C ILE A 7 36.83 3.83 -39.41
N LEU A 8 36.70 2.60 -38.93
CA LEU A 8 35.44 2.06 -38.41
C LEU A 8 35.49 2.10 -36.88
N VAL A 9 34.99 3.20 -36.33
CA VAL A 9 34.17 3.31 -35.12
C VAL A 9 34.41 2.22 -34.04
N CYS A 10 35.25 2.55 -33.06
CA CYS A 10 35.32 1.86 -31.76
C CYS A 10 34.07 2.14 -30.90
N LEU A 11 32.93 1.54 -31.25
CA LEU A 11 31.78 1.36 -30.35
C LEU A 11 31.64 -0.14 -30.06
N GLY A 12 32.54 -0.63 -29.22
CA GLY A 12 32.49 -1.96 -28.63
C GLY A 12 32.37 -1.81 -27.12
N LEU A 13 31.16 -1.46 -26.66
CA LEU A 13 30.74 -1.59 -25.28
C LEU A 13 31.07 -3.01 -24.82
N THR A 14 31.99 -3.17 -23.86
CA THR A 14 32.33 -4.48 -23.31
C THR A 14 31.16 -4.97 -22.46
N ALA A 15 30.19 -5.61 -23.12
CA ALA A 15 29.26 -6.51 -22.46
C ALA A 15 30.08 -7.60 -21.78
N ALA A 16 30.08 -7.58 -20.44
CA ALA A 16 30.70 -8.61 -19.62
C ALA A 16 30.16 -10.00 -20.00
N PRO A 17 30.98 -11.06 -19.96
CA PRO A 17 30.54 -12.39 -20.33
C PRO A 17 29.47 -12.88 -19.35
N ALA A 18 28.25 -13.08 -19.87
CA ALA A 18 27.21 -13.82 -19.19
C ALA A 18 27.66 -15.28 -19.05
N PHE A 19 28.27 -15.62 -17.92
CA PHE A 19 28.55 -17.01 -17.57
C PHE A 19 27.21 -17.74 -17.36
N GLY A 20 26.79 -18.48 -18.40
CA GLY A 20 25.54 -19.22 -18.47
C GLY A 20 25.50 -20.45 -17.56
N ALA A 21 25.53 -20.25 -16.24
CA ALA A 21 24.88 -21.20 -15.36
C ALA A 21 23.36 -21.02 -15.53
N PRO A 22 22.57 -22.09 -15.76
CA PRO A 22 21.12 -21.98 -15.78
C PRO A 22 20.64 -21.30 -14.50
N LEU A 23 19.76 -20.31 -14.63
CA LEU A 23 19.24 -19.55 -13.48
C LEU A 23 18.70 -20.47 -12.39
N ASP A 24 18.09 -21.59 -12.78
CA ASP A 24 17.58 -22.63 -11.89
C ASP A 24 18.70 -23.27 -11.05
N LYS A 25 19.87 -23.56 -11.65
CA LYS A 25 21.02 -24.10 -10.90
C LYS A 25 21.59 -23.09 -9.91
N LEU A 26 21.59 -21.80 -10.27
CA LEU A 26 22.01 -20.74 -9.35
C LEU A 26 21.00 -20.56 -8.21
N ALA A 27 19.71 -20.63 -8.50
CA ALA A 27 18.67 -20.62 -7.47
C ALA A 27 18.78 -21.82 -6.53
N ASP A 28 18.99 -23.03 -7.06
CA ASP A 28 19.21 -24.23 -6.25
C ASP A 28 20.47 -24.11 -5.39
N ALA A 29 21.59 -23.65 -5.95
CA ALA A 29 22.82 -23.43 -5.21
C ALA A 29 22.65 -22.36 -4.12
N LEU A 30 21.87 -21.31 -4.38
CA LEU A 30 21.55 -20.29 -3.38
C LEU A 30 20.72 -20.85 -2.22
N LEU A 31 19.79 -21.77 -2.49
CA LEU A 31 18.81 -22.21 -1.50
C LEU A 31 19.22 -23.47 -0.73
N ARG A 32 20.09 -24.31 -1.31
CA ARG A 32 20.33 -25.67 -0.82
C ARG A 32 21.79 -25.99 -0.53
N ASP A 33 22.74 -25.19 -1.02
CA ASP A 33 24.16 -25.50 -0.82
C ASP A 33 24.58 -25.31 0.65
N GLY A 34 25.26 -26.30 1.23
CA GLY A 34 25.70 -26.26 2.63
C GLY A 34 26.76 -25.19 2.90
N SER A 35 27.51 -24.78 1.89
CA SER A 35 28.55 -23.75 2.00
C SER A 35 27.98 -22.36 1.78
N TYR A 36 28.02 -21.52 2.82
CA TYR A 36 27.61 -20.12 2.70
C TYR A 36 28.40 -19.37 1.61
N LYS A 37 29.64 -19.78 1.31
CA LYS A 37 30.47 -19.18 0.26
C LYS A 37 29.89 -19.45 -1.13
N VAL A 38 29.32 -20.63 -1.35
CA VAL A 38 28.64 -20.98 -2.61
C VAL A 38 27.34 -20.20 -2.71
N ARG A 39 26.54 -20.16 -1.64
CA ARG A 39 25.30 -19.36 -1.60
C ARG A 39 25.54 -17.88 -1.88
N VAL A 40 26.58 -17.27 -1.31
CA VAL A 40 26.99 -15.88 -1.61
C VAL A 40 27.29 -15.68 -3.10
N ARG A 41 28.07 -16.59 -3.70
CA ARG A 41 28.41 -16.51 -5.13
C ARG A 41 27.17 -16.66 -6.00
N ALA A 42 26.27 -17.58 -5.64
CA ALA A 42 25.02 -17.80 -6.33
C ALA A 42 24.10 -16.55 -6.28
N ALA A 43 23.95 -15.93 -5.11
CA ALA A 43 23.19 -14.68 -4.95
C ALA A 43 23.74 -13.56 -5.86
N ARG A 44 25.05 -13.35 -5.85
CA ARG A 44 25.70 -12.32 -6.69
C ARG A 44 25.53 -12.59 -8.19
N ALA A 45 25.69 -13.85 -8.60
CA ALA A 45 25.51 -14.25 -9.98
C ALA A 45 24.07 -14.02 -10.44
N LEU A 46 23.08 -14.34 -9.58
CA LEU A 46 21.67 -14.07 -9.84
C LEU A 46 21.37 -12.58 -10.01
N GLY A 47 21.94 -11.70 -9.18
CA GLY A 47 21.81 -10.25 -9.37
C GLY A 47 22.46 -9.75 -10.65
N THR A 48 23.65 -10.26 -10.97
CA THR A 48 24.40 -9.89 -12.19
C THR A 48 23.71 -10.38 -13.46
N ALA A 49 22.98 -11.50 -13.38
CA ALA A 49 22.23 -12.05 -14.50
C ALA A 49 21.09 -11.10 -14.96
N GLY A 50 20.62 -10.19 -14.10
CA GLY A 50 19.61 -9.20 -14.48
C GLY A 50 18.20 -9.76 -14.71
N ASP A 51 17.98 -11.05 -14.48
CA ASP A 51 16.72 -11.73 -14.76
C ASP A 51 15.79 -11.66 -13.54
N ARG A 52 14.57 -11.13 -13.75
CA ARG A 52 13.57 -10.98 -12.68
C ARG A 52 13.14 -12.29 -12.03
N ARG A 53 13.32 -13.44 -12.70
CA ARG A 53 13.09 -14.77 -12.09
C ARG A 53 13.97 -15.02 -10.87
N ALA A 54 15.10 -14.31 -10.75
CA ALA A 54 15.96 -14.35 -9.58
C ALA A 54 15.37 -13.67 -8.32
N VAL A 55 14.34 -12.84 -8.46
CA VAL A 55 13.80 -12.05 -7.34
C VAL A 55 13.25 -12.95 -6.23
N ALA A 56 12.48 -13.98 -6.57
CA ALA A 56 11.92 -14.91 -5.59
C ALA A 56 12.98 -15.66 -4.76
N PRO A 57 13.98 -16.35 -5.37
CA PRO A 57 15.02 -17.02 -4.60
C PRO A 57 15.91 -16.04 -3.82
N LEU A 58 16.19 -14.84 -4.35
CA LEU A 58 16.91 -13.80 -3.61
C LEU A 58 16.12 -13.28 -2.40
N LYS A 59 14.80 -13.09 -2.52
CA LYS A 59 13.94 -12.72 -1.39
C LYS A 59 13.92 -13.78 -0.30
N PHE A 60 14.01 -15.06 -0.66
CA PHE A 60 14.13 -16.14 0.33
C PHE A 60 15.47 -16.07 1.06
N ALA A 61 16.57 -15.87 0.32
CA ALA A 61 17.92 -15.79 0.87
C ALA A 61 18.17 -14.59 1.81
N LEU A 62 17.26 -13.60 1.84
CA LEU A 62 17.25 -12.55 2.86
C LEU A 62 17.07 -13.07 4.28
N ARG A 63 16.62 -14.32 4.46
CA ARG A 63 16.44 -14.98 5.76
C ARG A 63 17.53 -16.02 6.06
N ASP A 64 18.60 -16.07 5.26
CA ASP A 64 19.69 -17.03 5.46
C ASP A 64 20.37 -16.82 6.82
N ASP A 65 20.78 -17.92 7.45
CA ASP A 65 21.47 -17.90 8.75
C ASP A 65 22.76 -17.09 8.69
N HIS A 66 23.45 -17.12 7.55
CA HIS A 66 24.74 -16.48 7.38
C HIS A 66 24.59 -15.02 6.90
N PRO A 67 25.16 -14.03 7.63
CA PRO A 67 24.99 -12.60 7.31
C PRO A 67 25.49 -12.22 5.92
N LEU A 68 26.61 -12.80 5.47
CA LEU A 68 27.11 -12.53 4.12
C LEU A 68 26.15 -12.96 3.00
N VAL A 69 25.34 -14.01 3.21
CA VAL A 69 24.34 -14.44 2.23
C VAL A 69 23.20 -13.45 2.20
N ARG A 70 22.69 -13.02 3.37
CA ARG A 70 21.66 -11.97 3.46
C ARG A 70 22.09 -10.67 2.80
N ALA A 71 23.33 -10.22 3.06
CA ALA A 71 23.89 -9.02 2.43
C ALA A 71 24.04 -9.17 0.91
N ALA A 72 24.51 -10.32 0.42
CA ALA A 72 24.61 -10.58 -1.01
C ALA A 72 23.23 -10.57 -1.68
N ALA A 73 22.24 -11.20 -1.06
CA ALA A 73 20.86 -11.17 -1.55
C ALA A 73 20.29 -9.75 -1.58
N ALA A 74 20.49 -8.98 -0.52
CA ALA A 74 20.05 -7.59 -0.44
C ALA A 74 20.69 -6.69 -1.51
N HIS A 75 22.00 -6.85 -1.75
CA HIS A 75 22.71 -6.16 -2.81
C HIS A 75 22.15 -6.51 -4.20
N SER A 76 22.00 -7.81 -4.48
CA SER A 76 21.53 -8.29 -5.77
C SER A 76 20.09 -7.88 -6.06
N LEU A 77 19.21 -7.82 -5.06
CA LEU A 77 17.87 -7.25 -5.22
C LEU A 77 17.90 -5.76 -5.57
N GLY A 78 18.84 -5.00 -4.99
CA GLY A 78 19.08 -3.60 -5.38
C GLY A 78 19.54 -3.47 -6.83
N GLN A 79 20.40 -4.36 -7.30
CA GLN A 79 20.89 -4.39 -8.69
C GLN A 79 19.78 -4.72 -9.71
N LEU A 80 18.86 -5.62 -9.36
CA LEU A 80 17.73 -5.99 -10.23
C LEU A 80 16.70 -4.86 -10.38
N ALA A 81 16.82 -3.78 -9.60
CA ALA A 81 15.93 -2.62 -9.64
C ALA A 81 14.44 -2.97 -9.42
N ASP A 82 14.13 -4.09 -8.76
CA ASP A 82 12.76 -4.55 -8.60
C ASP A 82 12.08 -3.86 -7.41
N ALA A 83 11.05 -3.05 -7.69
CA ALA A 83 10.28 -2.34 -6.68
C ALA A 83 9.62 -3.30 -5.66
N ASP A 84 9.31 -4.55 -6.06
CA ASP A 84 8.71 -5.56 -5.19
C ASP A 84 9.69 -6.14 -4.15
N ALA A 85 10.98 -5.78 -4.27
CA ALA A 85 12.01 -6.13 -3.31
C ALA A 85 12.11 -5.11 -2.16
N VAL A 86 11.58 -3.89 -2.31
CA VAL A 86 11.70 -2.81 -1.31
C VAL A 86 11.16 -3.24 0.04
N ALA A 87 9.95 -3.82 0.08
CA ALA A 87 9.34 -4.29 1.33
C ALA A 87 10.17 -5.37 2.03
N ALA A 88 10.77 -6.29 1.25
CA ALA A 88 11.61 -7.35 1.78
C ALA A 88 12.94 -6.80 2.32
N LEU A 89 13.54 -5.82 1.64
CA LEU A 89 14.75 -5.13 2.08
C LEU A 89 14.51 -4.30 3.35
N CYS A 90 13.35 -3.66 3.50
CA CYS A 90 13.06 -2.86 4.69
C CYS A 90 13.14 -3.66 6.01
N ALA A 91 12.81 -4.95 5.98
CA ALA A 91 12.94 -5.82 7.16
C ALA A 91 14.39 -5.97 7.64
N LEU A 92 15.38 -5.84 6.75
CA LEU A 92 16.80 -6.01 7.06
C LEU A 92 17.43 -4.74 7.66
N ARG A 93 16.69 -3.62 7.76
CA ARG A 93 17.14 -2.44 8.51
C ARG A 93 17.29 -2.72 10.00
N ALA A 94 16.60 -3.73 10.52
CA ALA A 94 16.71 -4.20 11.90
C ALA A 94 17.59 -5.47 12.02
N ASP A 95 18.36 -5.81 10.98
CA ASP A 95 19.22 -7.00 11.03
C ASP A 95 20.29 -6.87 12.12
N LYS A 96 20.56 -7.99 12.81
CA LYS A 96 21.57 -8.07 13.88
C LYS A 96 22.99 -7.75 13.39
N ASP A 97 23.25 -7.93 12.10
CA ASP A 97 24.56 -7.72 11.50
C ASP A 97 24.69 -6.34 10.85
N ASP A 98 25.69 -5.59 11.28
CA ASP A 98 25.96 -4.21 10.82
C ASP A 98 26.28 -4.10 9.33
N PHE A 99 26.89 -5.13 8.76
CA PHE A 99 27.21 -5.16 7.33
C PHE A 99 25.94 -5.38 6.50
N VAL A 100 25.03 -6.23 6.99
CA VAL A 100 23.71 -6.44 6.38
C VAL A 100 22.90 -5.14 6.39
N ARG A 101 22.85 -4.42 7.52
CA ARG A 101 22.11 -3.15 7.61
C ARG A 101 22.63 -2.11 6.63
N ARG A 102 23.95 -1.88 6.59
CA ARG A 102 24.58 -0.91 5.66
C ARG A 102 24.36 -1.26 4.19
N THR A 103 24.49 -2.54 3.85
CA THR A 103 24.24 -3.03 2.48
C THR A 103 22.78 -2.80 2.08
N THR A 104 21.86 -3.07 3.00
CA THR A 104 20.42 -2.87 2.81
C THR A 104 20.09 -1.40 2.58
N GLU A 105 20.64 -0.48 3.38
CA GLU A 105 20.46 0.96 3.21
C GLU A 105 20.97 1.44 1.85
N HIS A 106 22.13 0.93 1.42
CA HIS A 106 22.68 1.24 0.10
C HIS A 106 21.75 0.75 -1.02
N SER A 107 21.32 -0.52 -0.98
CA SER A 107 20.38 -1.07 -1.96
C SER A 107 19.07 -0.30 -2.00
N LEU A 108 18.51 0.07 -0.86
CA LEU A 108 17.29 0.89 -0.77
C LEU A 108 17.50 2.28 -1.37
N ALA A 109 18.67 2.90 -1.16
CA ALA A 109 18.99 4.18 -1.79
C ALA A 109 19.06 4.06 -3.32
N THR A 110 19.70 3.01 -3.85
CA THR A 110 19.76 2.72 -5.30
C THR A 110 18.36 2.52 -5.90
N LEU A 111 17.44 1.91 -5.16
CA LEU A 111 16.03 1.73 -5.57
C LEU A 111 15.18 3.01 -5.44
N GLY A 112 15.77 4.17 -5.09
CA GLY A 112 15.02 5.42 -4.87
C GLY A 112 14.16 5.39 -3.60
N GLY A 113 14.63 4.67 -2.57
CA GLY A 113 13.86 4.24 -1.40
C GLY A 113 14.30 4.79 -0.04
N VAL A 114 15.10 5.88 0.01
CA VAL A 114 15.49 6.50 1.29
C VAL A 114 14.27 6.94 2.13
N GLY A 115 13.07 7.05 1.53
CA GLY A 115 11.80 7.32 2.23
C GLY A 115 10.77 6.18 2.30
N ARG A 116 11.07 4.94 1.84
CA ARG A 116 10.04 3.86 1.73
C ARG A 116 10.06 2.81 2.82
N CYS A 117 11.08 2.81 3.67
CA CYS A 117 11.13 1.92 4.83
C CYS A 117 10.54 2.59 6.06
N GLY A 118 9.27 2.99 5.96
CA GLY A 118 8.41 3.26 7.11
C GLY A 118 7.88 1.93 7.64
N SER A 119 7.99 1.74 8.95
CA SER A 119 7.46 0.62 9.73
C SER A 119 6.12 0.10 9.21
N GLY A 120 6.04 -1.18 8.85
CA GLY A 120 4.78 -1.91 8.63
C GLY A 120 3.72 -1.15 7.82
N GLY A 121 3.93 -0.99 6.51
CA GLY A 121 2.94 -0.38 5.64
C GLY A 121 2.84 -1.13 4.32
N ALA A 122 1.68 -1.76 4.09
CA ALA A 122 1.11 -1.79 2.74
C ALA A 122 1.21 -0.36 2.16
N ALA A 123 1.35 -0.22 0.83
CA ALA A 123 1.29 1.07 0.15
C ALA A 123 0.23 1.97 0.80
N GLY A 124 0.68 2.96 1.59
CA GLY A 124 -0.20 3.67 2.52
C GLY A 124 -1.34 4.28 1.73
N LEU A 125 -2.56 3.81 1.99
CA LEU A 125 -3.72 4.26 1.25
C LEU A 125 -3.98 5.70 1.64
N ARG A 126 -3.72 6.62 0.71
CA ARG A 126 -4.04 8.03 0.91
C ARG A 126 -5.52 8.22 0.67
N VAL A 127 -6.23 8.67 1.70
CA VAL A 127 -7.68 8.85 1.67
C VAL A 127 -8.03 10.31 1.90
N LYS A 128 -8.85 10.86 1.02
CA LYS A 128 -9.60 12.10 1.28
C LYS A 128 -11.05 11.77 1.57
N VAL A 129 -11.58 12.32 2.66
CA VAL A 129 -12.98 12.15 3.07
C VAL A 129 -13.73 13.45 2.79
N GLN A 130 -14.85 13.36 2.07
CA GLN A 130 -15.73 14.50 1.82
C GLN A 130 -17.17 14.16 2.22
N VAL A 131 -17.74 14.88 3.19
CA VAL A 131 -19.13 14.72 3.66
C VAL A 131 -20.04 15.82 3.08
N ARG A 132 -21.27 15.49 2.64
CA ARG A 132 -22.27 16.44 2.12
C ARG A 132 -23.71 16.13 2.61
N GLY A 133 -24.58 17.15 2.69
CA GLY A 133 -26.05 16.96 2.73
C GLY A 133 -26.75 16.91 4.11
N ALA A 134 -26.02 16.91 5.23
CA ALA A 134 -26.59 16.90 6.59
C ALA A 134 -26.53 18.27 7.29
N ASP A 135 -27.12 18.40 8.49
CA ASP A 135 -26.89 19.57 9.36
C ASP A 135 -25.39 19.72 9.66
N PRO A 136 -24.82 20.95 9.78
CA PRO A 136 -23.39 21.15 10.01
C PRO A 136 -22.83 20.38 11.23
N SER A 137 -23.62 20.22 12.28
CA SER A 137 -23.22 19.46 13.47
C SER A 137 -23.03 17.97 13.16
N GLN A 138 -23.97 17.39 12.40
CA GLN A 138 -23.93 16.00 11.94
C GLN A 138 -22.79 15.78 10.93
N GLN A 139 -22.58 16.73 10.01
CA GLN A 139 -21.46 16.66 9.06
C GLN A 139 -20.11 16.65 9.78
N ALA A 140 -19.92 17.54 10.77
CA ALA A 140 -18.69 17.61 11.55
C ALA A 140 -18.50 16.37 12.45
N ALA A 141 -19.58 15.76 12.94
CA ALA A 141 -19.51 14.50 13.68
C ALA A 141 -19.03 13.35 12.78
N VAL A 142 -19.68 13.16 11.62
CA VAL A 142 -19.32 12.10 10.66
C VAL A 142 -17.90 12.28 10.14
N GLN A 143 -17.52 13.51 9.78
CA GLN A 143 -16.16 13.80 9.31
C GLN A 143 -15.13 13.43 10.37
N ARG A 144 -15.30 13.88 11.62
CA ARG A 144 -14.38 13.56 12.72
C ARG A 144 -14.31 12.07 13.01
N GLN A 145 -15.44 11.37 12.97
CA GLN A 145 -15.50 9.94 13.22
C GLN A 145 -14.77 9.16 12.13
N LEU A 146 -15.07 9.41 10.85
CA LEU A 146 -14.38 8.78 9.73
C LEU A 146 -12.88 9.07 9.75
N GLU A 147 -12.49 10.33 9.99
CA GLU A 147 -11.08 10.70 10.10
C GLU A 147 -10.39 9.98 11.26
N GLY A 148 -11.05 9.89 12.41
CA GLY A 148 -10.55 9.13 13.57
C GLY A 148 -10.34 7.65 13.22
N MET A 149 -11.31 7.04 12.53
CA MET A 149 -11.23 5.65 12.08
C MET A 149 -10.09 5.43 11.07
N VAL A 150 -9.91 6.34 10.10
CA VAL A 150 -8.79 6.29 9.14
C VAL A 150 -7.45 6.43 9.86
N ARG A 151 -7.31 7.39 10.80
CA ARG A 151 -6.07 7.59 11.57
C ARG A 151 -5.73 6.41 12.47
N ALA A 152 -6.74 5.73 13.02
CA ALA A 152 -6.56 4.57 13.88
C ALA A 152 -6.16 3.31 13.10
N ARG A 153 -6.45 3.26 11.79
CA ARG A 153 -6.15 2.11 10.93
C ARG A 153 -4.71 2.18 10.41
N GLN A 154 -3.90 1.18 10.76
CA GLN A 154 -2.56 1.03 10.19
C GLN A 154 -2.62 0.88 8.66
N GLY A 155 -1.74 1.59 7.95
CA GLY A 155 -1.65 1.52 6.48
C GLY A 155 -2.59 2.48 5.73
N MET A 156 -3.32 3.35 6.42
CA MET A 156 -4.09 4.44 5.80
C MET A 156 -3.58 5.80 6.28
N THR A 157 -3.61 6.80 5.40
CA THR A 157 -3.19 8.17 5.71
C THR A 157 -4.24 9.15 5.20
N LEU A 158 -4.73 10.02 6.08
CA LEU A 158 -5.57 11.14 5.67
C LEU A 158 -4.72 12.22 4.97
N ILE A 159 -5.27 12.79 3.91
CA ILE A 159 -4.66 13.94 3.23
C ILE A 159 -5.72 14.96 2.83
N ASP A 160 -5.33 16.23 2.83
CA ASP A 160 -6.21 17.34 2.48
C ASP A 160 -6.41 17.45 0.96
N GLU A 161 -5.40 17.08 0.17
CA GLU A 161 -5.40 17.18 -1.30
C GLU A 161 -4.80 15.96 -2.01
N VAL A 162 -5.64 15.09 -2.58
CA VAL A 162 -5.20 13.90 -3.35
C VAL A 162 -4.97 14.22 -4.83
N GLY A 163 -5.45 15.37 -5.34
CA GLY A 163 -5.56 15.63 -6.79
C GLY A 163 -4.24 15.59 -7.58
N LYS A 164 -3.09 15.70 -6.93
CA LYS A 164 -1.76 15.65 -7.57
C LYS A 164 -1.06 14.28 -7.42
N GLU A 165 -1.55 13.41 -6.55
CA GLU A 165 -0.89 12.16 -6.19
C GLU A 165 -1.84 10.96 -6.29
N PRO A 166 -1.34 9.74 -6.58
CA PRO A 166 -2.21 8.56 -6.62
C PRO A 166 -2.81 8.26 -5.24
N GLY A 167 -4.12 8.04 -5.16
CA GLY A 167 -4.82 7.80 -3.90
C GLY A 167 -6.29 7.42 -4.09
N ILE A 168 -7.03 7.44 -2.98
CA ILE A 168 -8.47 7.21 -2.93
C ILE A 168 -9.19 8.45 -2.41
N GLU A 169 -10.27 8.83 -3.08
CA GLU A 169 -11.20 9.83 -2.60
C GLU A 169 -12.51 9.11 -2.20
N LEU A 170 -12.86 9.20 -0.91
CA LEU A 170 -14.13 8.74 -0.35
C LEU A 170 -15.08 9.94 -0.24
N MET A 171 -16.15 9.90 -1.01
CA MET A 171 -17.22 10.87 -0.92
C MET A 171 -18.42 10.24 -0.22
N VAL A 172 -18.89 10.86 0.85
CA VAL A 172 -20.04 10.43 1.65
C VAL A 172 -21.11 11.52 1.61
N SER A 173 -22.33 11.16 1.27
CA SER A 173 -23.50 12.02 1.43
C SER A 173 -24.34 11.47 2.55
N VAL A 174 -24.70 12.30 3.53
CA VAL A 174 -25.46 11.92 4.71
C VAL A 174 -26.77 12.68 4.68
N SER A 175 -27.87 11.99 4.98
CA SER A 175 -29.19 12.57 5.16
C SER A 175 -29.86 11.94 6.37
N SER A 176 -30.50 12.76 7.19
CA SER A 176 -31.35 12.29 8.29
C SER A 176 -32.68 13.04 8.26
N GLY A 177 -33.75 12.35 8.63
CA GLY A 177 -35.11 12.87 8.60
C GLY A 177 -35.96 12.24 9.68
N VAL A 178 -37.08 12.88 10.00
CA VAL A 178 -38.08 12.37 10.93
C VAL A 178 -39.35 12.11 10.13
N ARG A 179 -39.85 10.88 10.20
CA ARG A 179 -41.08 10.45 9.54
C ARG A 179 -42.12 10.19 10.64
N GLY A 180 -43.20 10.96 10.66
CA GLY A 180 -44.30 10.70 11.61
C GLY A 180 -45.33 11.81 11.69
N SER A 181 -46.59 11.39 11.83
CA SER A 181 -47.75 12.22 12.14
C SER A 181 -48.48 11.58 13.31
N GLY A 182 -48.48 12.23 14.48
CA GLY A 182 -49.35 11.97 15.64
C GLY A 182 -49.20 10.62 16.39
N ALA A 183 -49.13 9.49 15.69
CA ALA A 183 -49.24 8.14 16.28
C ALA A 183 -48.00 7.25 16.10
N SER A 184 -47.06 7.61 15.22
CA SER A 184 -45.81 6.87 15.03
C SER A 184 -44.72 7.81 14.51
N THR A 185 -43.71 8.08 15.32
CA THR A 185 -42.50 8.82 14.93
C THR A 185 -41.36 7.86 14.69
N ALA A 186 -40.68 7.99 13.57
CA ALA A 186 -39.48 7.25 13.23
C ALA A 186 -38.39 8.19 12.72
N VAL A 187 -37.14 7.89 13.02
CA VAL A 187 -35.97 8.57 12.46
C VAL A 187 -35.45 7.74 11.30
N THR A 188 -35.26 8.36 10.15
CA THR A 188 -34.67 7.73 8.97
C THR A 188 -33.31 8.35 8.70
N CYS A 189 -32.29 7.53 8.49
CA CYS A 189 -31.00 7.98 8.01
C CYS A 189 -30.61 7.22 6.76
N ALA A 190 -29.99 7.92 5.82
CA ALA A 190 -29.39 7.31 4.66
C ALA A 190 -28.01 7.94 4.43
N MET A 191 -27.05 7.08 4.14
CA MET A 191 -25.74 7.48 3.67
C MET A 191 -25.52 6.91 2.28
N ASN A 192 -24.89 7.70 1.41
CA ASN A 192 -24.41 7.25 0.11
C ASN A 192 -22.90 7.47 0.08
N GLN A 193 -22.15 6.44 -0.20
CA GLN A 193 -20.70 6.53 -0.39
C GLN A 193 -20.32 6.25 -1.83
N SER A 194 -19.28 6.94 -2.29
CA SER A 194 -18.63 6.71 -3.58
C SER A 194 -17.12 6.74 -3.39
N VAL A 195 -16.45 5.72 -3.91
CA VAL A 195 -14.99 5.55 -3.81
C VAL A 195 -14.36 5.74 -5.17
N PHE A 196 -13.43 6.69 -5.28
CA PHE A 196 -12.74 7.02 -6.51
C PHE A 196 -11.25 6.72 -6.44
N ASP A 197 -10.72 6.15 -7.52
CA ASP A 197 -9.29 5.97 -7.72
C ASP A 197 -8.69 7.17 -8.45
N LEU A 198 -7.76 7.87 -7.81
CA LEU A 198 -7.05 9.01 -8.38
C LEU A 198 -5.67 8.62 -8.95
N PRO A 199 -5.18 9.34 -9.98
CA PRO A 199 -5.74 10.56 -10.57
C PRO A 199 -6.81 10.34 -11.64
N LYS A 200 -7.02 9.09 -12.08
CA LYS A 200 -7.97 8.75 -13.17
C LYS A 200 -9.43 9.09 -12.83
N ARG A 201 -9.72 9.34 -11.55
CA ARG A 201 -11.05 9.59 -10.96
C ARG A 201 -12.06 8.52 -11.35
N ALA A 202 -11.59 7.28 -11.44
CA ALA A 202 -12.41 6.14 -11.80
C ALA A 202 -13.26 5.74 -10.59
N LEU A 203 -14.58 5.72 -10.76
CA LEU A 203 -15.49 5.19 -9.73
C LEU A 203 -15.28 3.69 -9.62
N ARG A 204 -15.12 3.21 -8.38
CA ARG A 204 -14.72 1.82 -8.11
C ARG A 204 -15.66 1.10 -7.17
N GLY A 205 -16.37 1.84 -6.34
CA GLY A 205 -17.36 1.29 -5.44
C GLY A 205 -18.37 2.35 -5.00
N THR A 206 -19.60 1.90 -4.79
CA THR A 206 -20.66 2.67 -4.15
C THR A 206 -21.35 1.80 -3.12
N ALA A 207 -21.83 2.41 -2.04
CA ALA A 207 -22.77 1.75 -1.13
C ALA A 207 -23.74 2.79 -0.59
N ASN A 208 -24.98 2.39 -0.39
CA ASN A 208 -26.05 3.29 0.01
C ASN A 208 -26.78 2.74 1.25
N PRO A 209 -26.09 2.59 2.40
CA PRO A 209 -26.73 2.04 3.58
C PRO A 209 -27.78 3.01 4.14
N SER A 210 -28.89 2.46 4.60
CA SER A 210 -29.98 3.20 5.23
C SER A 210 -30.49 2.47 6.46
N ALA A 211 -31.06 3.24 7.40
CA ALA A 211 -31.62 2.73 8.64
C ALA A 211 -32.87 3.53 9.03
N GLU A 212 -33.80 2.86 9.71
CA GLU A 212 -35.00 3.46 10.28
C GLU A 212 -35.12 3.04 11.75
N VAL A 213 -35.25 4.02 12.64
CA VAL A 213 -35.33 3.83 14.09
C VAL A 213 -36.72 4.27 14.56
N PRO A 214 -37.61 3.34 14.96
CA PRO A 214 -38.92 3.68 15.48
C PRO A 214 -38.81 4.24 16.91
N LEU A 215 -39.47 5.36 17.19
CA LEU A 215 -39.44 6.06 18.48
C LEU A 215 -40.79 6.02 19.23
N GLY A 216 -41.87 5.56 18.58
CA GLY A 216 -43.21 5.54 19.15
C GLY A 216 -43.95 6.88 19.09
N ALA A 217 -45.12 6.95 19.72
CA ALA A 217 -45.86 8.20 19.89
C ALA A 217 -45.18 9.10 20.94
N ASP A 218 -45.25 10.42 20.77
CA ASP A 218 -44.75 11.43 21.72
C ASP A 218 -43.22 11.47 21.95
N ALA A 219 -42.42 11.09 20.95
CA ALA A 219 -40.97 11.22 21.01
C ALA A 219 -40.52 12.67 21.27
N SER A 220 -39.80 12.91 22.36
CA SER A 220 -39.30 14.24 22.70
C SER A 220 -38.26 14.73 21.68
N PRO A 221 -38.10 16.05 21.47
CA PRO A 221 -37.08 16.59 20.56
C PRO A 221 -35.65 16.12 20.90
N ALA A 222 -35.35 15.95 22.19
CA ALA A 222 -34.06 15.44 22.65
C ALA A 222 -33.86 13.96 22.27
N LEU A 223 -34.91 13.13 22.39
CA LEU A 223 -34.88 11.74 21.98
C LEU A 223 -34.71 11.60 20.45
N ILE A 224 -35.38 12.45 19.68
CA ILE A 224 -35.26 12.50 18.22
C ILE A 224 -33.83 12.85 17.82
N ALA A 225 -33.25 13.93 18.36
CA ALA A 225 -31.89 14.36 18.05
C ALA A 225 -30.84 13.31 18.45
N GLY A 226 -30.99 12.69 19.63
CA GLY A 226 -30.12 11.60 20.07
C GLY A 226 -30.21 10.38 19.15
N SER A 227 -31.43 10.02 18.73
CA SER A 227 -31.66 8.89 17.82
C SER A 227 -31.13 9.16 16.40
N GLN A 228 -31.22 10.40 15.91
CA GLN A 228 -30.60 10.81 14.66
C GLN A 228 -29.08 10.68 14.71
N GLN A 229 -28.45 11.13 15.78
CA GLN A 229 -27.00 11.00 15.94
C GLN A 229 -26.58 9.52 16.03
N GLN A 230 -27.27 8.72 16.85
CA GLN A 230 -26.96 7.29 16.99
C GLN A 230 -27.11 6.52 15.67
N CYS A 231 -28.13 6.86 14.89
CA CYS A 231 -28.39 6.28 13.58
C CYS A 231 -27.29 6.67 12.57
N VAL A 232 -26.83 7.93 12.59
CA VAL A 232 -25.69 8.41 11.80
C VAL A 232 -24.39 7.71 12.19
N ASP A 233 -24.12 7.57 13.49
CA ASP A 233 -22.90 6.92 14.00
C ASP A 233 -22.84 5.45 13.59
N ALA A 234 -23.97 4.75 13.62
CA ALA A 234 -24.08 3.35 13.20
C ALA A 234 -23.77 3.16 11.71
N LEU A 235 -24.32 4.03 10.84
CA LEU A 235 -24.09 3.96 9.40
C LEU A 235 -22.65 4.36 9.02
N THR A 236 -22.00 5.22 9.82
CA THR A 236 -20.61 5.62 9.61
C THR A 236 -19.66 4.43 9.66
N GLY A 237 -19.91 3.47 10.57
CA GLY A 237 -19.14 2.22 10.63
C GLY A 237 -19.25 1.38 9.36
N VAL A 238 -20.47 1.21 8.85
CA VAL A 238 -20.74 0.45 7.61
C VAL A 238 -20.02 1.06 6.41
N VAL A 239 -20.01 2.39 6.31
CA VAL A 239 -19.28 3.15 5.27
C VAL A 239 -17.78 2.89 5.38
N PHE A 240 -17.21 2.98 6.58
CA PHE A 240 -15.79 2.75 6.79
C PHE A 240 -15.37 1.31 6.48
N ASP A 241 -16.15 0.31 6.90
CA ASP A 241 -15.85 -1.11 6.62
C ASP A 241 -15.83 -1.38 5.11
N ALA A 242 -16.74 -0.75 4.37
CA ALA A 242 -16.77 -0.88 2.92
C ALA A 242 -15.57 -0.17 2.25
N LEU A 243 -15.07 0.94 2.80
CA LEU A 243 -13.79 1.53 2.38
C LEU A 243 -12.62 0.57 2.64
N VAL A 244 -12.56 -0.06 3.81
CA VAL A 244 -11.50 -1.01 4.17
C VAL A 244 -11.53 -2.22 3.23
N ALA A 245 -12.70 -2.82 3.03
CA ALA A 245 -12.87 -3.95 2.11
C ALA A 245 -12.54 -3.58 0.65
N TYR A 246 -12.65 -2.31 0.29
CA TYR A 246 -12.18 -1.81 -1.01
C TYR A 246 -10.65 -1.69 -1.05
N ALA A 247 -10.05 -1.10 -0.02
CA ALA A 247 -8.62 -0.94 0.11
C ALA A 247 -7.85 -2.26 0.05
N GLU A 248 -8.38 -3.30 0.71
CA GLU A 248 -7.75 -4.62 0.81
C GLU A 248 -7.82 -5.45 -0.48
N ARG A 249 -8.72 -5.10 -1.42
CA ARG A 249 -8.84 -5.77 -2.73
C ARG A 249 -7.87 -5.22 -3.78
N ARG A 250 -7.05 -4.24 -3.41
CA ARG A 250 -6.12 -3.52 -4.28
C ARG A 250 -4.70 -4.02 -4.13
#